data_AF-A0A8T7CL24-F1
#
_entry.id   AF-A0A8T7CL24-F1
#
_cell.length_a   1.000
_cell.length_b   1.000
_cell.length_c   1.000
_cell.angle_alpha   90.00
_cell.angle_beta   90.00
_cell.angle_gamma   90.00
#
_symmetry.space_group_name_H-M   'P 1'
#
loop_
_entity.id
_entity.type
_entity.pdbx_description
1 polymer ?
#
loop_
_entity_poly.entity_id
_entity_poly.type
_entity_poly.pdbx_seq_one_letter_code
_entity_poly.pdbx_strand_id
1 'polypeptide(L)'
;ASGYETVYATDEKRFSNIDQHFGFETLVGPKFGAADFVIGTLHDFPLTNLISNTSLGRMLFPYTYGNRAHIHTYKPDSFNELIDRYLQRRDPDRPLFMSTHFCLAHWPFRWADTESMSREPWPPAAPYEDSKPFYVNSIEATDKQFGRLIDSFSKAGLLENTLVVLLSDHGEGLVMAKDNHLPGYESTEELQVETGGHGTNIDATRQYEVLLALREYGAGQFPVRRIEQMTSLIDIAPTILDYLDLPASEMDGMSLLGLIDEDPATISQFDNRILTLESGYSTQALLSLLPKVEDTLRESAKTYAVNERGRIVIKPQYIDELILKKQRGVISGDWQLSTYRYVREDRYKQRLFNRKSRQYWEDEGLQVADGPLDELTAETCRRFASDEPFAKSDLCRNTALRLAEQQQ
;
A
#
# COMPACT_ATOMS: atom_id res chain seq x y z
N ALA A 1 -15.26 -16.67 -14.90
CA ALA A 1 -16.54 -16.73 -15.62
C ALA A 1 -16.45 -16.17 -17.05
N SER A 2 -15.56 -15.21 -17.34
CA SER A 2 -15.43 -14.57 -18.68
C SER A 2 -14.29 -15.13 -19.56
N GLY A 3 -13.84 -16.37 -19.33
CA GLY A 3 -12.79 -17.01 -20.14
C GLY A 3 -11.33 -16.60 -19.84
N TYR A 4 -11.11 -15.54 -19.05
CA TYR A 4 -9.78 -15.09 -18.64
C TYR A 4 -9.02 -16.16 -17.87
N GLU A 5 -7.75 -16.32 -18.23
CA GLU A 5 -6.74 -16.94 -17.38
C GLU A 5 -6.31 -15.92 -16.32
N THR A 6 -6.39 -16.28 -15.03
CA THR A 6 -6.04 -15.38 -13.93
C THR A 6 -4.69 -15.74 -13.32
N VAL A 7 -3.78 -14.79 -13.28
CA VAL A 7 -2.40 -14.97 -12.78
C VAL A 7 -2.03 -13.94 -11.74
N TYR A 8 -1.45 -14.41 -10.65
CA TYR A 8 -0.75 -13.56 -9.69
C TYR A 8 0.74 -13.85 -9.75
N ALA A 9 1.53 -12.82 -10.04
CA ALA A 9 2.98 -12.89 -10.08
C ALA A 9 3.59 -12.02 -8.98
N THR A 10 4.49 -12.58 -8.18
CA THR A 10 5.22 -11.82 -7.17
C THR A 10 6.65 -12.33 -7.02
N ASP A 11 7.59 -11.42 -6.84
CA ASP A 11 8.99 -11.72 -6.49
C ASP A 11 9.18 -11.88 -4.97
N GLU A 12 8.13 -11.73 -4.16
CA GLU A 12 8.20 -11.84 -2.69
C GLU A 12 6.92 -12.51 -2.14
N LYS A 13 7.09 -13.51 -1.26
CA LYS A 13 5.99 -14.28 -0.67
C LYS A 13 5.95 -14.32 0.86
N ARG A 14 6.80 -13.57 1.57
CA ARG A 14 6.71 -13.44 3.03
C ARG A 14 5.71 -12.34 3.42
N PHE A 15 5.63 -11.27 2.63
CA PHE A 15 4.73 -10.13 2.84
C PHE A 15 3.40 -10.30 2.09
N SER A 16 3.41 -10.93 0.92
CA SER A 16 2.21 -11.24 0.15
C SER A 16 1.85 -12.73 0.25
N ASN A 17 0.86 -13.04 1.09
CA ASN A 17 0.29 -14.38 1.22
C ASN A 17 -0.86 -14.64 0.23
N ILE A 18 -0.89 -13.93 -0.90
CA ILE A 18 -1.87 -14.15 -1.96
C ILE A 18 -1.59 -15.51 -2.62
N ASP A 19 -2.61 -16.37 -2.61
CA ASP A 19 -2.58 -17.69 -3.21
C ASP A 19 -3.85 -17.95 -4.04
N GLN A 20 -4.02 -19.19 -4.53
CA GLN A 20 -5.14 -19.55 -5.39
C GLN A 20 -6.53 -19.34 -4.75
N HIS A 21 -6.63 -19.24 -3.42
CA HIS A 21 -7.91 -18.97 -2.74
C HIS A 21 -8.41 -17.55 -2.99
N PHE A 22 -7.54 -16.64 -3.45
CA PHE A 22 -7.92 -15.29 -3.88
C PHE A 22 -8.48 -15.25 -5.32
N GLY A 23 -8.67 -16.42 -5.96
CA GLY A 23 -9.29 -16.52 -7.29
C GLY A 23 -8.31 -16.56 -8.46
N PHE A 24 -7.01 -16.63 -8.20
CA PHE A 24 -5.98 -16.82 -9.23
C PHE A 24 -5.82 -18.30 -9.59
N GLU A 25 -5.86 -18.63 -10.88
CA GLU A 25 -5.59 -19.99 -11.38
C GLU A 25 -4.11 -20.33 -11.25
N THR A 26 -3.23 -19.39 -11.60
CA THR A 26 -1.77 -19.61 -11.64
C THR A 26 -1.03 -18.62 -10.74
N LEU A 27 -0.03 -19.14 -10.02
CA LEU A 27 0.91 -18.33 -9.24
C LEU A 27 2.29 -18.39 -9.88
N VAL A 28 2.87 -17.22 -10.18
CA VAL A 28 4.23 -17.08 -10.71
C VAL A 28 5.10 -16.42 -9.64
N GLY A 29 6.27 -17.01 -9.36
CA GLY A 29 7.17 -16.49 -8.34
C GLY A 29 7.96 -17.59 -7.64
N PRO A 30 8.74 -17.26 -6.60
CA PRO A 30 9.49 -18.23 -5.84
C PRO A 30 8.57 -19.24 -5.15
N LYS A 31 9.07 -20.44 -4.82
CA LYS A 31 8.29 -21.41 -4.04
C LYS A 31 8.15 -20.93 -2.59
N PHE A 32 6.99 -21.20 -1.98
CA PHE A 32 6.70 -20.89 -0.57
C PHE A 32 6.75 -22.16 0.29
N GLY A 33 7.22 -22.05 1.53
CA GLY A 33 7.19 -23.14 2.52
C GLY A 33 8.01 -22.84 3.78
N ALA A 34 7.82 -23.61 4.85
CA ALA A 34 8.53 -23.44 6.14
C ALA A 34 10.07 -23.44 6.01
N ALA A 35 10.58 -24.10 4.96
CA ALA A 35 11.98 -24.06 4.58
C ALA A 35 12.47 -22.62 4.30
N ASP A 36 11.65 -21.72 3.77
CA ASP A 36 12.02 -20.33 3.47
C ASP A 36 12.38 -19.53 4.74
N PHE A 37 11.69 -19.79 5.85
CA PHE A 37 11.98 -19.17 7.16
C PHE A 37 13.24 -19.76 7.83
N VAL A 38 13.52 -21.04 7.63
CA VAL A 38 14.65 -21.74 8.26
C VAL A 38 15.94 -21.57 7.45
N ILE A 39 15.84 -21.62 6.12
CA ILE A 39 16.98 -21.61 5.18
C ILE A 39 17.54 -20.20 4.98
N GLY A 40 16.74 -19.14 5.20
CA GLY A 40 17.21 -17.75 5.13
C GLY A 40 18.36 -17.41 6.11
N THR A 41 18.57 -18.21 7.16
CA THR A 41 19.69 -18.07 8.10
C THR A 41 20.94 -18.88 7.74
N LEU A 42 20.86 -19.79 6.76
CA LEU A 42 21.90 -20.79 6.48
C LEU A 42 22.64 -20.59 5.15
N HIS A 43 22.32 -19.55 4.35
CA HIS A 43 22.74 -19.47 2.94
C HIS A 43 23.80 -18.40 2.57
N ASP A 44 24.46 -17.77 3.54
CA ASP A 44 25.63 -16.92 3.26
C ASP A 44 26.91 -17.75 2.99
N PHE A 45 26.83 -18.71 2.06
CA PHE A 45 28.00 -19.43 1.55
C PHE A 45 28.40 -18.90 0.16
N PRO A 46 29.69 -18.62 -0.11
CA PRO A 46 30.13 -18.05 -1.38
C PRO A 46 29.72 -18.87 -2.63
N LEU A 47 29.66 -20.20 -2.50
CA LEU A 47 29.33 -21.09 -3.61
C LEU A 47 27.83 -21.06 -3.95
N THR A 48 26.94 -20.88 -2.97
CA THR A 48 25.50 -20.74 -3.24
C THR A 48 25.23 -19.43 -3.97
N ASN A 49 25.85 -18.33 -3.55
CA ASN A 49 25.71 -17.02 -4.22
C ASN A 49 26.14 -17.04 -5.70
N LEU A 50 27.19 -17.81 -6.03
CA LEU A 50 27.70 -17.90 -7.40
C LEU A 50 26.74 -18.60 -8.36
N ILE A 51 26.04 -19.65 -7.90
CA ILE A 51 25.17 -20.45 -8.77
C ILE A 51 23.69 -20.07 -8.67
N SER A 52 23.26 -19.41 -7.58
CA SER A 52 21.85 -19.11 -7.29
C SER A 52 21.10 -18.43 -8.43
N ASN A 53 21.76 -17.57 -9.22
CA ASN A 53 21.14 -16.83 -10.34
C ASN A 53 21.25 -17.53 -11.71
N THR A 54 21.50 -18.84 -11.74
CA THR A 54 21.61 -19.64 -12.98
C THR A 54 20.46 -20.64 -13.11
N SER A 55 20.32 -21.26 -14.28
CA SER A 55 19.40 -22.39 -14.47
C SER A 55 19.63 -23.54 -13.48
N LEU A 56 20.89 -23.81 -13.12
CA LEU A 56 21.26 -24.81 -12.12
C LEU A 56 20.87 -24.34 -10.71
N GLY A 57 21.15 -23.08 -10.35
CA GLY A 57 20.75 -22.49 -9.08
C GLY A 57 19.25 -22.50 -8.87
N ARG A 58 18.47 -22.18 -9.91
CA ARG A 58 17.00 -22.31 -9.86
C ARG A 58 16.53 -23.73 -9.58
N MET A 59 17.17 -24.73 -10.18
CA MET A 59 16.82 -26.13 -9.96
C MET A 59 17.14 -26.58 -8.53
N LEU A 60 18.31 -26.17 -8.02
CA LEU A 60 18.81 -26.57 -6.71
C LEU A 60 18.21 -25.75 -5.55
N PHE A 61 17.90 -24.47 -5.78
CA PHE A 61 17.43 -23.50 -4.79
C PHE A 61 16.16 -22.77 -5.27
N PRO A 62 15.05 -23.48 -5.53
CA PRO A 62 13.81 -22.89 -6.06
C PRO A 62 13.08 -21.95 -5.09
N TYR A 63 13.51 -21.89 -3.83
CA TYR A 63 13.00 -20.96 -2.81
C TYR A 63 13.78 -19.63 -2.80
N THR A 64 14.98 -19.59 -3.38
CA THR A 64 15.87 -18.42 -3.37
C THR A 64 15.87 -17.68 -4.71
N TYR A 65 15.85 -18.41 -5.82
CA TYR A 65 15.87 -17.81 -7.17
C TYR A 65 14.63 -16.95 -7.43
N GLY A 66 14.82 -15.70 -7.86
CA GLY A 66 13.72 -14.76 -8.09
C GLY A 66 12.99 -14.30 -6.83
N ASN A 67 13.55 -14.57 -5.63
CA ASN A 67 12.93 -14.20 -4.37
C ASN A 67 13.60 -12.96 -3.76
N ARG A 68 12.91 -11.83 -3.77
CA ARG A 68 13.35 -10.57 -3.16
C ARG A 68 13.54 -10.69 -1.65
N ALA A 69 13.00 -11.74 -1.01
CA ALA A 69 13.28 -12.04 0.38
C ALA A 69 14.78 -12.25 0.69
N HIS A 70 15.54 -12.76 -0.29
CA HIS A 70 16.96 -13.11 -0.17
C HIS A 70 17.82 -12.01 -0.81
N ILE A 71 17.88 -10.87 -0.13
CA ILE A 71 18.47 -9.61 -0.63
C ILE A 71 19.85 -9.76 -1.28
N HIS A 72 20.73 -10.59 -0.71
CA HIS A 72 22.11 -10.75 -1.18
C HIS A 72 22.21 -11.49 -2.52
N THR A 73 21.22 -12.31 -2.85
CA THR A 73 21.20 -13.11 -4.08
C THR A 73 20.19 -12.61 -5.10
N TYR A 74 19.23 -11.79 -4.70
CA TYR A 74 18.13 -11.37 -5.55
C TYR A 74 18.60 -10.48 -6.71
N LYS A 75 18.29 -10.91 -7.93
CA LYS A 75 18.40 -10.10 -9.15
C LYS A 75 17.02 -9.84 -9.74
N PRO A 76 16.60 -8.58 -9.98
CA PRO A 76 15.29 -8.26 -10.54
C PRO A 76 14.94 -9.07 -11.79
N ASP A 77 15.89 -9.21 -12.72
CA ASP A 77 15.71 -9.96 -13.97
C ASP A 77 15.34 -11.44 -13.75
N SER A 78 15.79 -12.05 -12.66
CA SER A 78 15.48 -13.45 -12.36
C SER A 78 13.99 -13.70 -12.10
N PHE A 79 13.26 -12.68 -11.63
CA PHE A 79 11.80 -12.74 -11.54
C PHE A 79 11.13 -12.58 -12.91
N ASN A 80 11.60 -11.66 -13.76
CA ASN A 80 11.12 -11.55 -15.14
C ASN A 80 11.31 -12.86 -15.90
N GLU A 81 12.42 -13.58 -15.69
CA GLU A 81 12.64 -14.92 -16.28
C GLU A 81 11.63 -15.98 -15.82
N LEU A 82 11.03 -15.83 -14.63
CA LEU A 82 9.93 -16.69 -14.18
C LEU A 82 8.63 -16.36 -14.96
N ILE A 83 8.38 -15.07 -15.20
CA ILE A 83 7.24 -14.61 -16.01
C ILE A 83 7.40 -15.06 -17.47
N ASP A 84 8.58 -14.89 -18.07
CA ASP A 84 8.86 -15.33 -19.45
C ASP A 84 8.57 -16.83 -19.63
N ARG A 85 8.96 -17.65 -18.66
CA ARG A 85 8.70 -19.09 -18.70
C ARG A 85 7.23 -19.45 -18.51
N TYR A 86 6.48 -18.64 -17.76
CA TYR A 86 5.03 -18.77 -17.70
C TYR A 86 4.40 -18.40 -19.05
N LEU A 87 4.78 -17.27 -19.64
CA LEU A 87 4.28 -16.81 -20.94
C LEU A 87 4.58 -17.80 -22.08
N GLN A 88 5.70 -18.52 -22.02
CA GLN A 88 6.03 -19.58 -23.00
C GLN A 88 5.14 -20.83 -22.90
N ARG A 89 4.42 -21.02 -21.79
CA ARG A 89 3.66 -22.25 -21.50
C ARG A 89 2.16 -22.03 -21.41
N ARG A 90 1.72 -20.77 -21.29
CA ARG A 90 0.31 -20.42 -21.23
C ARG A 90 -0.39 -20.72 -22.55
N ASP A 91 -1.70 -20.83 -22.49
CA ASP A 91 -2.56 -20.93 -23.66
C ASP A 91 -2.65 -19.55 -24.36
N PRO A 92 -2.12 -19.38 -25.58
CA PRO A 92 -2.15 -18.09 -26.26
C PRO A 92 -3.57 -17.62 -26.62
N ASP A 93 -4.53 -18.54 -26.73
CA ASP A 93 -5.90 -18.23 -27.18
C ASP A 93 -6.80 -17.73 -26.04
N ARG A 94 -6.39 -17.89 -24.77
CA ARG A 94 -7.12 -17.37 -23.61
C ARG A 94 -6.73 -15.92 -23.34
N PRO A 95 -7.67 -15.01 -23.01
CA PRO A 95 -7.32 -13.68 -22.54
C PRO A 95 -6.66 -13.76 -21.15
N LEU A 96 -5.74 -12.84 -20.86
CA LEU A 96 -4.94 -12.85 -19.63
C LEU A 96 -5.38 -11.72 -18.69
N PHE A 97 -5.68 -12.07 -17.44
CA PHE A 97 -5.74 -11.12 -16.33
C PHE A 97 -4.55 -11.42 -15.41
N MET A 98 -3.58 -10.52 -15.37
CA MET A 98 -2.35 -10.71 -14.60
C MET A 98 -2.13 -9.55 -13.63
N SER A 99 -2.06 -9.86 -12.34
CA SER A 99 -1.59 -8.94 -11.31
C SER A 99 -0.14 -9.26 -10.99
N THR A 100 0.76 -8.28 -11.16
CA THR A 100 2.19 -8.43 -10.91
C THR A 100 2.61 -7.49 -9.79
N HIS A 101 3.26 -8.05 -8.77
CA HIS A 101 3.80 -7.31 -7.64
C HIS A 101 5.33 -7.37 -7.67
N PHE A 102 5.96 -6.20 -7.71
CA PHE A 102 7.40 -6.04 -7.56
C PHE A 102 7.68 -5.53 -6.14
N CYS A 103 8.46 -6.28 -5.36
CA CYS A 103 8.72 -5.91 -3.98
C CYS A 103 9.77 -4.80 -3.86
N LEU A 104 10.64 -4.58 -4.85
CA LEU A 104 11.34 -3.28 -4.93
C LEU A 104 10.29 -2.21 -5.31
N ALA A 105 10.20 -1.07 -4.64
CA ALA A 105 11.19 -0.39 -3.82
C ALA A 105 11.03 -0.54 -2.28
N HIS A 106 10.54 -1.66 -1.77
CA HIS A 106 10.37 -1.87 -0.32
C HIS A 106 11.71 -1.95 0.45
N TRP A 107 11.69 -1.54 1.72
CA TRP A 107 12.80 -1.68 2.67
C TRP A 107 13.37 -3.12 2.68
N PRO A 108 14.69 -3.33 2.76
CA PRO A 108 15.77 -2.37 3.01
C PRO A 108 16.38 -1.70 1.76
N PHE A 109 15.60 -1.46 0.71
CA PHE A 109 16.05 -0.78 -0.53
C PHE A 109 17.31 -1.39 -1.15
N ARG A 110 17.46 -2.72 -1.02
CA ARG A 110 18.66 -3.49 -1.36
C ARG A 110 18.33 -4.75 -2.15
N TRP A 111 19.27 -5.15 -3.00
CA TRP A 111 19.32 -6.38 -3.78
C TRP A 111 20.79 -6.72 -4.11
N ALA A 112 21.03 -7.78 -4.89
CA ALA A 112 22.38 -8.32 -5.10
C ALA A 112 23.39 -7.31 -5.69
N ASP A 113 22.93 -6.37 -6.52
CA ASP A 113 23.80 -5.41 -7.20
C ASP A 113 23.91 -4.06 -6.46
N THR A 114 23.22 -3.87 -5.33
CA THR A 114 23.17 -2.58 -4.62
C THR A 114 24.56 -2.09 -4.21
N GLU A 115 25.44 -2.96 -3.73
CA GLU A 115 26.81 -2.59 -3.33
C GLU A 115 27.67 -2.17 -4.54
N SER A 116 27.36 -2.67 -5.74
CA SER A 116 28.05 -2.26 -6.98
C SER A 116 27.54 -0.94 -7.54
N MET A 117 26.36 -0.50 -7.12
CA MET A 117 25.70 0.73 -7.58
C MET A 117 25.92 1.92 -6.64
N SER A 118 26.24 1.67 -5.37
CA SER A 118 26.55 2.74 -4.42
C SER A 118 28.03 3.12 -4.48
N ARG A 119 28.32 4.43 -4.47
CA ARG A 119 29.69 4.95 -4.31
C ARG A 119 30.22 4.80 -2.88
N GLU A 120 29.32 4.65 -1.90
CA GLU A 120 29.64 4.52 -0.48
C GLU A 120 28.98 3.24 0.08
N PRO A 121 29.72 2.34 0.75
CA PRO A 121 29.14 1.15 1.36
C PRO A 121 28.17 1.58 2.47
N TRP A 122 26.91 1.14 2.41
CA TRP A 122 25.95 1.46 3.45
C TRP A 122 26.24 0.64 4.71
N PRO A 123 26.47 1.26 5.87
CA PRO A 123 26.77 0.53 7.09
C PRO A 123 25.53 -0.27 7.53
N PRO A 124 25.68 -1.52 8.01
CA PRO A 124 24.57 -2.41 8.37
C PRO A 124 23.52 -1.84 9.36
N ALA A 125 23.81 -0.69 9.98
CA ALA A 125 23.00 -0.02 10.99
C ALA A 125 22.80 1.49 10.73
N ALA A 126 22.91 1.97 9.49
CA ALA A 126 22.60 3.37 9.19
C ALA A 126 21.13 3.70 9.52
N PRO A 127 20.85 4.87 10.10
CA PRO A 127 19.50 5.34 10.35
C PRO A 127 18.65 5.37 9.08
N TYR A 128 17.33 5.19 9.23
CA TYR A 128 16.39 5.21 8.11
C TYR A 128 16.45 6.53 7.34
N GLU A 129 16.76 7.66 8.00
CA GLU A 129 16.81 8.98 7.36
C GLU A 129 17.85 9.08 6.23
N ASP A 130 18.90 8.26 6.29
CA ASP A 130 19.98 8.25 5.31
C ASP A 130 19.62 7.46 4.04
N SER A 131 18.51 6.71 4.04
CA SER A 131 18.20 5.67 3.05
C SER A 131 17.65 6.21 1.72
N LYS A 132 17.42 7.52 1.61
CA LYS A 132 16.80 8.20 0.46
C LYS A 132 17.48 7.88 -0.88
N PRO A 133 18.82 7.91 -1.01
CA PRO A 133 19.47 7.57 -2.27
C PRO A 133 19.25 6.11 -2.68
N PHE A 134 19.17 5.20 -1.70
CA PHE A 134 18.91 3.78 -1.94
C PHE A 134 17.46 3.54 -2.36
N TYR A 135 16.51 4.27 -1.76
CA TYR A 135 15.13 4.28 -2.20
C TYR A 135 15.04 4.69 -3.68
N VAL A 136 15.68 5.79 -4.08
CA VAL A 136 15.74 6.25 -5.49
C VAL A 136 16.37 5.18 -6.40
N ASN A 137 17.51 4.60 -6.01
CA ASN A 137 18.13 3.52 -6.79
C ASN A 137 17.22 2.29 -6.93
N SER A 138 16.45 1.96 -5.89
CA SER A 138 15.49 0.86 -5.94
C SER A 138 14.29 1.16 -6.83
N ILE A 139 13.84 2.42 -6.91
CA ILE A 139 12.84 2.85 -7.90
C ILE A 139 13.39 2.66 -9.33
N GLU A 140 14.63 3.08 -9.60
CA GLU A 140 15.24 2.89 -10.92
C GLU A 140 15.38 1.39 -11.29
N ALA A 141 15.65 0.54 -10.31
CA ALA A 141 15.70 -0.90 -10.51
C ALA A 141 14.30 -1.47 -10.82
N THR A 142 13.27 -1.03 -10.08
CA THR A 142 11.88 -1.41 -10.34
C THR A 142 11.40 -0.93 -11.70
N ASP A 143 11.75 0.28 -12.13
CA ASP A 143 11.40 0.81 -13.46
C ASP A 143 12.00 -0.07 -14.58
N LYS A 144 13.27 -0.46 -14.46
CA LYS A 144 13.91 -1.41 -15.40
C LYS A 144 13.21 -2.77 -15.39
N GLN A 145 12.83 -3.25 -14.20
CA GLN A 145 12.12 -4.52 -14.03
C GLN A 145 10.73 -4.50 -14.68
N PHE A 146 10.01 -3.38 -14.54
CA PHE A 146 8.74 -3.13 -15.21
C PHE A 146 8.91 -3.03 -16.73
N GLY A 147 9.94 -2.30 -17.20
CA GLY A 147 10.28 -2.24 -18.63
C GLY A 147 10.50 -3.62 -19.24
N ARG A 148 11.22 -4.51 -18.53
CA ARG A 148 11.40 -5.92 -18.92
C ARG A 148 10.08 -6.69 -19.00
N LEU A 149 9.14 -6.45 -18.08
CA LEU A 149 7.80 -7.05 -18.14
C LEU A 149 7.05 -6.61 -19.41
N ILE A 150 7.04 -5.31 -19.69
CA ILE A 150 6.38 -4.75 -20.87
C ILE A 150 7.02 -5.30 -22.16
N ASP A 151 8.35 -5.42 -22.22
CA ASP A 151 9.05 -6.05 -23.34
C ASP A 151 8.62 -7.52 -23.54
N SER A 152 8.47 -8.28 -22.46
CA SER A 152 8.03 -9.67 -22.51
C SER A 152 6.59 -9.79 -23.00
N PHE A 153 5.69 -8.92 -22.55
CA PHE A 153 4.31 -8.86 -23.06
C PHE A 153 4.26 -8.45 -24.52
N SER A 154 5.11 -7.50 -24.94
CA SER A 154 5.25 -7.10 -26.35
C SER A 154 5.68 -8.27 -27.23
N LYS A 155 6.74 -8.99 -26.84
CA LYS A 155 7.25 -10.16 -27.57
C LYS A 155 6.25 -11.32 -27.62
N ALA A 156 5.38 -11.43 -26.62
CA ALA A 156 4.31 -12.42 -26.57
C ALA A 156 3.05 -11.98 -27.35
N GLY A 157 3.04 -10.79 -27.96
CA GLY A 157 1.88 -10.25 -28.69
C GLY A 157 0.73 -9.77 -27.79
N LEU A 158 0.92 -9.72 -26.46
CA LEU A 158 -0.15 -9.39 -25.52
C LEU A 158 -0.53 -7.91 -25.56
N LEU A 159 0.43 -7.02 -25.84
CA LEU A 159 0.18 -5.58 -25.84
C LEU A 159 -0.69 -5.08 -27.02
N GLU A 160 -1.10 -5.94 -27.95
CA GLU A 160 -1.97 -5.51 -29.05
C GLU A 160 -3.40 -5.16 -28.60
N ASN A 161 -3.81 -5.60 -27.41
CA ASN A 161 -5.11 -5.30 -26.81
C ASN A 161 -5.02 -5.46 -25.27
N THR A 162 -4.37 -4.51 -24.60
CA THR A 162 -4.13 -4.60 -23.15
C THR A 162 -4.37 -3.27 -22.44
N LEU A 163 -5.15 -3.31 -21.37
CA LEU A 163 -5.15 -2.29 -20.32
C LEU A 163 -4.06 -2.61 -19.29
N VAL A 164 -3.11 -1.69 -19.12
CA VAL A 164 -2.12 -1.73 -18.04
C VAL A 164 -2.54 -0.74 -16.95
N VAL A 165 -2.68 -1.22 -15.73
CA VAL A 165 -2.82 -0.39 -14.52
C VAL A 165 -1.53 -0.52 -13.72
N LEU A 166 -0.79 0.59 -13.60
CA LEU A 166 0.42 0.69 -12.78
C LEU A 166 0.07 1.45 -11.51
N LEU A 167 0.36 0.86 -10.35
CA LEU A 167 0.06 1.45 -9.05
C LEU A 167 1.15 1.17 -8.02
N SER A 168 1.15 1.94 -6.94
CA SER A 168 1.76 1.56 -5.66
C SER A 168 0.65 1.22 -4.68
N ASP A 169 0.82 0.16 -3.89
CA ASP A 169 -0.15 -0.27 -2.88
C ASP A 169 -0.19 0.69 -1.68
N HIS A 170 0.98 1.25 -1.33
CA HIS A 170 1.15 2.35 -0.39
C HIS A 170 2.34 3.23 -0.79
N GLY A 171 2.51 4.35 -0.08
CA GLY A 171 3.64 5.26 -0.22
C GLY A 171 4.76 4.95 0.80
N GLU A 172 5.71 5.87 0.99
CA GLU A 172 6.87 5.65 1.84
C GLU A 172 7.25 6.93 2.59
N GLY A 173 7.31 6.86 3.92
CA GLY A 173 7.72 7.95 4.79
C GLY A 173 9.24 8.01 4.85
N LEU A 174 9.83 9.10 4.36
CA LEU A 174 11.30 9.27 4.27
C LEU A 174 11.86 10.26 5.30
N VAL A 175 11.10 10.59 6.34
CA VAL A 175 11.52 11.51 7.43
C VAL A 175 12.06 12.83 6.85
N MET A 176 11.31 13.44 5.94
CA MET A 176 11.69 14.73 5.37
C MET A 176 10.94 15.84 6.08
N ALA A 177 11.66 16.86 6.57
CA ALA A 177 11.04 18.01 7.25
C ALA A 177 9.95 18.71 6.40
N LYS A 178 10.06 18.65 5.06
CA LYS A 178 9.06 19.22 4.15
C LYS A 178 7.68 18.54 4.24
N ASP A 179 7.60 17.35 4.83
CA ASP A 179 6.39 16.54 4.91
C ASP A 179 5.71 16.66 6.28
N ASN A 180 6.23 17.54 7.15
CA ASN A 180 5.61 17.93 8.41
C ASN A 180 4.62 19.10 8.26
N HIS A 181 3.79 19.26 9.31
CA HIS A 181 2.73 20.26 9.35
C HIS A 181 3.02 21.39 10.34
N LEU A 182 2.62 22.59 9.98
CA LEU A 182 2.71 23.78 10.85
C LEU A 182 1.37 24.06 11.51
N PRO A 183 1.33 24.65 12.71
CA PRO A 183 0.06 24.99 13.34
C PRO A 183 -0.67 26.07 12.52
N GLY A 184 -1.98 25.91 12.34
CA GLY A 184 -2.87 26.90 11.74
C GLY A 184 -3.39 27.95 12.73
N TYR A 185 -2.80 28.01 13.92
CA TYR A 185 -3.13 28.88 15.04
C TYR A 185 -1.83 29.43 15.67
N GLU A 186 -1.94 30.34 16.64
CA GLU A 186 -0.77 30.93 17.31
C GLU A 186 0.01 29.86 18.10
N SER A 187 0.99 29.24 17.43
CA SER A 187 1.95 28.30 17.98
C SER A 187 3.18 28.24 17.09
N THR A 188 4.29 27.72 17.62
CA THR A 188 5.53 27.45 16.85
C THR A 188 5.87 25.97 16.80
N GLU A 189 5.03 25.11 17.37
CA GLU A 189 5.28 23.67 17.45
C GLU A 189 4.90 22.98 16.14
N GLU A 190 5.92 22.60 15.37
CA GLU A 190 5.77 21.78 14.18
C GLU A 190 5.32 20.36 14.56
N LEU A 191 4.27 19.87 13.92
CA LEU A 191 3.79 18.52 14.10
C LEU A 191 4.60 17.57 13.20
N GLN A 192 5.43 16.75 13.84
CA GLN A 192 6.17 15.67 13.21
C GLN A 192 5.25 14.46 13.01
N VAL A 193 4.76 14.25 11.78
CA VAL A 193 3.89 13.11 11.44
C VAL A 193 4.65 12.01 10.72
N GLU A 194 5.73 12.35 10.02
CA GLU A 194 6.48 11.41 9.21
C GLU A 194 7.43 10.57 10.06
N THR A 195 7.30 9.25 9.90
CA THR A 195 8.25 8.26 10.39
C THR A 195 8.90 7.57 9.21
N GLY A 196 10.04 6.93 9.41
CA GLY A 196 10.57 6.00 8.42
C GLY A 196 9.60 4.83 8.23
N GLY A 197 9.24 4.49 7.00
CA GLY A 197 8.35 3.37 6.70
C GLY A 197 6.95 3.80 6.27
N HIS A 198 6.03 2.85 6.34
CA HIS A 198 4.63 3.01 5.93
C HIS A 198 3.67 2.42 6.97
N GLY A 199 2.39 2.77 6.85
CA GLY A 199 1.32 2.28 7.72
C GLY A 199 1.44 2.71 9.19
N THR A 200 2.21 3.76 9.49
CA THR A 200 2.48 4.14 10.89
C THR A 200 1.39 5.03 11.49
N ASN A 201 0.81 5.91 10.69
CA ASN A 201 -0.31 6.77 11.07
C ASN A 201 -1.05 7.33 9.83
N ILE A 202 -2.27 7.80 10.01
CA ILE A 202 -3.10 8.36 8.93
C ILE A 202 -2.81 9.84 8.61
N ASP A 203 -1.88 10.48 9.32
CA ASP A 203 -1.52 11.90 9.10
C ASP A 203 -0.32 12.06 8.15
N ALA A 204 0.47 11.00 8.01
CA ALA A 204 1.62 10.92 7.11
C ALA A 204 1.15 10.71 5.66
N THR A 205 0.75 11.79 5.00
CA THR A 205 0.20 11.76 3.62
C THR A 205 1.09 11.02 2.64
N ARG A 206 2.42 11.10 2.80
CA ARG A 206 3.37 10.42 1.90
C ARG A 206 3.30 8.90 1.96
N GLN A 207 2.70 8.33 3.01
CA GLN A 207 2.55 6.88 3.16
C GLN A 207 1.32 6.32 2.43
N TYR A 208 0.41 7.17 1.94
CA TYR A 208 -0.79 6.73 1.21
C TYR A 208 -1.12 7.55 -0.06
N GLU A 209 -0.39 8.63 -0.32
CA GLU A 209 -0.40 9.29 -1.63
C GLU A 209 0.47 8.48 -2.61
N VAL A 210 -0.19 7.70 -3.46
CA VAL A 210 0.45 6.69 -4.31
C VAL A 210 0.40 7.04 -5.80
N LEU A 211 1.30 6.42 -6.57
CA LEU A 211 1.19 6.38 -8.02
C LEU A 211 -0.04 5.55 -8.42
N LEU A 212 -0.83 6.10 -9.36
CA LEU A 212 -1.83 5.36 -10.13
C LEU A 212 -1.78 5.87 -11.57
N ALA A 213 -1.53 4.97 -12.52
CA ALA A 213 -1.47 5.26 -13.94
C ALA A 213 -2.17 4.17 -14.73
N LEU A 214 -2.99 4.58 -15.71
CA LEU A 214 -3.67 3.68 -16.62
C LEU A 214 -3.17 3.93 -18.03
N ARG A 215 -2.93 2.85 -18.78
CA ARG A 215 -2.55 2.92 -20.18
C ARG A 215 -3.20 1.82 -20.97
N GLU A 216 -3.85 2.20 -22.06
CA GLU A 216 -4.31 1.28 -23.08
C GLU A 216 -3.24 1.08 -24.15
N TYR A 217 -3.00 -0.18 -24.52
CA TYR A 217 -2.16 -0.57 -25.64
C TYR A 217 -3.02 -1.24 -26.70
N GLY A 218 -2.73 -0.94 -27.97
CA GLY A 218 -3.47 -1.48 -29.12
C GLY A 218 -4.20 -0.41 -29.92
N ALA A 219 -5.41 -0.75 -30.36
CA ALA A 219 -6.27 0.13 -31.16
C ALA A 219 -6.91 1.26 -30.35
N GLY A 220 -7.18 1.03 -29.07
CA GLY A 220 -7.60 2.07 -28.14
C GLY A 220 -6.40 2.81 -27.55
N GLN A 221 -6.53 4.12 -27.39
CA GLN A 221 -5.52 4.95 -26.74
C GLN A 221 -6.20 6.01 -25.88
N PHE A 222 -6.17 5.81 -24.57
CA PHE A 222 -6.50 6.87 -23.64
C PHE A 222 -5.66 8.14 -23.91
N PRO A 223 -6.25 9.33 -23.78
CA PRO A 223 -5.51 10.57 -23.92
C PRO A 223 -4.43 10.69 -22.85
N VAL A 224 -3.26 11.21 -23.22
CA VAL A 224 -2.20 11.53 -22.24
C VAL A 224 -2.67 12.69 -21.39
N ARG A 225 -3.01 12.41 -20.13
CA ARG A 225 -3.52 13.42 -19.20
C ARG A 225 -3.10 13.16 -17.76
N ARG A 226 -3.16 14.21 -16.96
CA ARG A 226 -3.17 14.14 -15.51
C ARG A 226 -4.60 14.39 -15.02
N ILE A 227 -5.07 13.53 -14.12
CA ILE A 227 -6.36 13.68 -13.45
C ILE A 227 -6.06 14.30 -12.08
N GLU A 228 -6.65 15.47 -11.80
CA GLU A 228 -6.43 16.20 -10.54
C GLU A 228 -7.47 15.83 -9.47
N GLN A 229 -8.57 15.19 -9.88
CA GLN A 229 -9.60 14.66 -8.97
C GLN A 229 -9.02 13.66 -7.98
N MET A 230 -9.60 13.63 -6.78
CA MET A 230 -9.19 12.71 -5.72
C MET A 230 -9.66 11.28 -6.03
N THR A 231 -8.72 10.43 -6.41
CA THR A 231 -8.95 9.02 -6.72
C THR A 231 -8.39 8.12 -5.61
N SER A 232 -8.79 6.85 -5.59
CA SER A 232 -8.34 5.87 -4.61
C SER A 232 -8.14 4.50 -5.28
N LEU A 233 -7.31 3.64 -4.68
CA LEU A 233 -7.10 2.28 -5.18
C LEU A 233 -8.39 1.44 -5.21
N ILE A 234 -9.40 1.79 -4.40
CA ILE A 234 -10.71 1.14 -4.44
C ILE A 234 -11.47 1.38 -5.75
N ASP A 235 -11.07 2.39 -6.53
CA ASP A 235 -11.65 2.73 -7.84
C ASP A 235 -11.18 1.79 -8.95
N ILE A 236 -10.10 1.02 -8.73
CA ILE A 236 -9.48 0.19 -9.76
C ILE A 236 -10.39 -0.98 -10.16
N ALA A 237 -10.96 -1.67 -9.17
CA ALA A 237 -11.86 -2.80 -9.43
C ALA A 237 -13.08 -2.39 -10.26
N PRO A 238 -13.87 -1.36 -9.90
CA PRO A 238 -15.00 -0.93 -10.74
C PRO A 238 -14.54 -0.40 -12.09
N THR A 239 -13.39 0.27 -12.19
CA THR A 239 -12.84 0.72 -13.48
C THR A 239 -12.52 -0.43 -14.43
N ILE A 240 -11.89 -1.50 -13.93
CA ILE A 240 -11.56 -2.68 -14.75
C ILE A 240 -12.84 -3.40 -15.19
N LEU A 241 -13.84 -3.52 -14.31
CA LEU A 241 -15.11 -4.15 -14.67
C LEU A 241 -15.87 -3.34 -15.71
N ASP A 242 -15.94 -2.02 -15.54
CA ASP A 242 -16.56 -1.09 -16.50
C ASP A 242 -15.85 -1.14 -17.87
N TYR A 243 -14.51 -1.13 -17.87
CA TYR A 243 -13.71 -1.24 -19.11
C TYR A 243 -13.96 -2.54 -19.87
N LEU A 244 -14.22 -3.64 -19.15
CA LEU A 244 -14.49 -4.96 -19.73
C LEU A 244 -15.98 -5.21 -20.02
N ASP A 245 -16.86 -4.22 -19.78
CA ASP A 245 -18.32 -4.37 -19.85
C ASP A 245 -18.82 -5.56 -19.01
N LEU A 246 -18.25 -5.72 -17.81
CA LEU A 246 -18.60 -6.76 -16.85
C LEU A 246 -19.45 -6.18 -15.71
N PRO A 247 -20.39 -6.97 -15.17
CA PRO A 247 -21.24 -6.50 -14.09
C PRO A 247 -20.42 -6.23 -12.82
N ALA A 248 -20.53 -5.02 -12.29
CA ALA A 248 -20.06 -4.67 -10.97
C ALA A 248 -21.12 -5.00 -9.91
N SER A 249 -20.70 -5.58 -8.78
CA SER A 249 -21.51 -5.67 -7.57
C SER A 249 -21.45 -4.36 -6.77
N GLU A 250 -22.05 -4.33 -5.58
CA GLU A 250 -21.85 -3.23 -4.63
C GLU A 250 -20.35 -3.03 -4.36
N MET A 251 -19.81 -1.88 -4.75
CA MET A 251 -18.41 -1.48 -4.58
C MET A 251 -18.38 -0.07 -3.99
N ASP A 252 -17.42 0.20 -3.09
CA ASP A 252 -17.22 1.53 -2.51
C ASP A 252 -16.51 2.50 -3.47
N GLY A 253 -15.77 1.95 -4.44
CA GLY A 253 -15.08 2.73 -5.47
C GLY A 253 -15.98 3.12 -6.64
N MET A 254 -15.50 4.06 -7.45
CA MET A 254 -16.19 4.54 -8.65
C MET A 254 -15.29 4.32 -9.88
N SER A 255 -15.88 4.00 -11.04
CA SER A 255 -15.09 3.87 -12.28
C SER A 255 -14.40 5.19 -12.64
N LEU A 256 -13.13 5.09 -13.04
CA LEU A 256 -12.31 6.22 -13.48
C LEU A 256 -12.50 6.55 -14.97
N LEU A 257 -13.22 5.73 -15.74
CA LEU A 257 -13.36 5.92 -17.19
C LEU A 257 -14.02 7.27 -17.52
N GLY A 258 -15.06 7.67 -16.78
CA GLY A 258 -15.68 8.98 -16.97
C GLY A 258 -14.74 10.17 -16.71
N LEU A 259 -13.74 10.02 -15.83
CA LEU A 259 -12.69 11.04 -15.66
C LEU A 259 -11.73 11.07 -16.86
N ILE A 260 -11.44 9.90 -17.44
CA ILE A 260 -10.60 9.79 -18.64
C ILE A 260 -11.29 10.46 -19.84
N ASP A 261 -12.61 10.28 -19.97
CA ASP A 261 -13.45 10.79 -21.05
C ASP A 261 -13.98 12.23 -20.84
N GLU A 262 -13.63 12.88 -19.72
CA GLU A 262 -14.12 14.21 -19.34
C GLU A 262 -15.64 14.31 -19.16
N ASP A 263 -16.29 13.24 -18.72
CA ASP A 263 -17.71 13.26 -18.41
C ASP A 263 -18.01 14.25 -17.26
N PRO A 264 -18.80 15.32 -17.49
CA PRO A 264 -19.04 16.34 -16.48
C PRO A 264 -19.74 15.82 -15.22
N ALA A 265 -20.60 14.81 -15.36
CA ALA A 265 -21.29 14.22 -14.21
C ALA A 265 -20.31 13.46 -13.31
N THR A 266 -19.42 12.66 -13.92
CA THR A 266 -18.36 11.94 -13.21
C THR A 266 -17.40 12.91 -12.54
N ILE A 267 -16.92 13.95 -13.24
CA ILE A 267 -16.06 14.98 -12.65
C ILE A 267 -16.73 15.60 -11.41
N SER A 268 -18.00 15.99 -11.52
CA SER A 268 -18.74 16.57 -10.40
C SER A 268 -18.90 15.61 -9.21
N GLN A 269 -19.04 14.30 -9.45
CA GLN A 269 -19.08 13.30 -8.38
C GLN A 269 -17.75 13.18 -7.65
N PHE A 270 -16.63 13.17 -8.39
CA PHE A 270 -15.30 13.10 -7.80
C PHE A 270 -14.89 14.40 -7.08
N ASP A 271 -15.29 15.56 -7.59
CA ASP A 271 -15.01 16.86 -6.93
C ASP A 271 -15.70 16.97 -5.56
N ASN A 272 -16.84 16.31 -5.37
CA ASN A 272 -17.59 16.28 -4.11
C ASN A 272 -17.35 15.02 -3.27
N ARG A 273 -16.38 14.17 -3.68
CA ARG A 273 -16.15 12.89 -3.02
C ARG A 273 -15.45 13.07 -1.67
N ILE A 274 -15.84 12.21 -0.73
CA ILE A 274 -15.15 12.03 0.53
C ILE A 274 -14.48 10.65 0.56
N LEU A 275 -13.18 10.63 0.82
CA LEU A 275 -12.41 9.40 1.03
C LEU A 275 -12.29 9.10 2.52
N THR A 276 -12.29 7.82 2.88
CA THR A 276 -12.04 7.35 4.24
C THR A 276 -10.59 6.90 4.41
N LEU A 277 -10.01 7.21 5.55
CA LEU A 277 -8.71 6.73 6.00
C LEU A 277 -8.88 5.87 7.25
N GLU A 278 -8.15 4.77 7.33
CA GLU A 278 -8.15 3.90 8.50
C GLU A 278 -6.74 3.34 8.69
N SER A 279 -6.22 3.39 9.92
CA SER A 279 -4.93 2.77 10.21
C SER A 279 -5.05 1.25 10.26
N GLY A 280 -3.95 0.57 9.94
CA GLY A 280 -3.78 -0.84 10.28
C GLY A 280 -3.71 -1.09 11.79
N TYR A 281 -3.34 -2.32 12.14
CA TYR A 281 -3.08 -2.72 13.53
C TYR A 281 -1.61 -2.52 13.84
N SER A 282 -1.28 -1.46 14.60
CA SER A 282 0.11 -1.19 14.98
C SER A 282 0.34 -1.59 16.43
N THR A 283 1.08 -2.68 16.66
CA THR A 283 1.68 -2.94 17.98
C THR A 283 2.93 -2.09 18.12
N GLN A 284 3.26 -1.65 19.34
CA GLN A 284 4.41 -0.78 19.59
C GLN A 284 5.74 -1.39 19.11
N ALA A 285 5.89 -2.72 19.12
CA ALA A 285 7.02 -3.44 18.51
C ALA A 285 7.05 -3.49 16.97
N LEU A 286 5.96 -3.18 16.26
CA LEU A 286 5.93 -3.06 14.79
C LEU A 286 6.30 -1.64 14.33
N LEU A 287 6.14 -0.64 15.22
CA LEU A 287 6.42 0.77 14.96
C LEU A 287 7.90 1.15 15.19
N SER A 288 8.73 0.24 15.71
CA SER A 288 10.16 0.51 15.90
C SER A 288 10.93 0.30 14.61
N LEU A 289 11.63 1.35 14.13
CA LEU A 289 12.41 1.40 12.88
C LEU A 289 13.46 0.29 12.72
N LEU A 290 13.93 -0.28 13.82
CA LEU A 290 14.81 -1.47 13.86
C LEU A 290 14.43 -2.30 15.09
N PRO A 291 13.41 -3.15 15.00
CA PRO A 291 13.05 -3.95 16.14
C PRO A 291 14.18 -4.93 16.45
N LYS A 292 14.61 -5.01 17.71
CA LYS A 292 15.39 -6.19 18.13
C LYS A 292 14.49 -7.39 17.91
N VAL A 293 14.91 -8.28 17.02
CA VAL A 293 14.14 -9.45 16.58
C VAL A 293 13.53 -10.21 17.77
N GLU A 294 14.26 -10.31 18.89
CA GLU A 294 13.80 -10.99 20.10
C GLU A 294 12.66 -10.27 20.85
N ASP A 295 12.70 -8.93 20.94
CA ASP A 295 11.64 -8.14 21.58
C ASP A 295 10.36 -8.16 20.74
N THR A 296 10.51 -8.07 19.42
CA THR A 296 9.39 -8.14 18.48
C THR A 296 8.79 -9.52 18.40
N LEU A 297 9.59 -10.58 18.45
CA LEU A 297 9.07 -11.94 18.53
C LEU A 297 8.30 -12.17 19.83
N ARG A 298 8.77 -11.62 20.96
CA ARG A 298 8.08 -11.76 22.25
C ARG A 298 6.78 -10.97 22.31
N GLU A 299 6.73 -9.74 21.82
CA GLU A 299 5.47 -8.98 21.70
C GLU A 299 4.53 -9.62 20.69
N SER A 300 5.04 -10.01 19.52
CA SER A 300 4.24 -10.66 18.48
C SER A 300 3.65 -11.98 18.97
N ALA A 301 4.40 -12.79 19.72
CA ALA A 301 3.88 -14.04 20.29
C ALA A 301 2.75 -13.82 21.31
N LYS A 302 2.63 -12.62 21.92
CA LYS A 302 1.50 -12.30 22.80
C LYS A 302 0.22 -12.10 21.99
N THR A 303 0.29 -11.34 20.89
CA THR A 303 -0.87 -10.90 20.10
C THR A 303 -1.24 -11.86 18.97
N TYR A 304 -0.26 -12.59 18.43
CA TYR A 304 -0.42 -13.45 17.27
C TYR A 304 -0.32 -14.95 17.62
N ALA A 305 -1.02 -15.78 16.86
CA ALA A 305 -0.95 -17.23 16.89
C ALA A 305 -0.74 -17.78 15.47
N VAL A 306 -0.33 -19.04 15.36
CA VAL A 306 -0.29 -19.76 14.09
C VAL A 306 -1.55 -20.61 13.98
N ASN A 307 -2.34 -20.42 12.92
CA ASN A 307 -3.54 -21.21 12.70
C ASN A 307 -3.21 -22.61 12.13
N GLU A 308 -4.21 -23.48 11.99
CA GLU A 308 -4.05 -24.85 11.46
C GLU A 308 -3.40 -24.92 10.07
N ARG A 309 -3.40 -23.81 9.32
CA ARG A 309 -2.80 -23.68 7.98
C ARG A 309 -1.38 -23.12 8.01
N GLY A 310 -0.77 -22.95 9.18
CA GLY A 310 0.56 -22.38 9.32
C GLY A 310 0.63 -20.86 9.13
N ARG A 311 -0.52 -20.16 9.09
CA ARG A 311 -0.56 -18.69 8.91
C ARG A 311 -0.54 -17.98 10.26
N ILE A 312 0.20 -16.88 10.33
CA ILE A 312 0.19 -15.97 11.48
C ILE A 312 -1.15 -15.20 11.47
N VAL A 313 -1.89 -15.29 12.57
CA VAL A 313 -3.19 -14.64 12.76
C VAL A 313 -3.23 -13.90 14.09
N ILE A 314 -4.02 -12.83 14.19
CA ILE A 314 -4.30 -12.15 15.46
C ILE A 314 -5.14 -13.09 16.33
N LYS A 315 -4.78 -13.25 17.61
CA LYS A 315 -5.59 -14.06 18.53
C LYS A 315 -6.93 -13.36 18.77
N PRO A 316 -8.07 -14.08 18.70
CA PRO A 316 -9.40 -13.48 18.77
C PRO A 316 -9.63 -12.52 19.94
N GLN A 317 -9.06 -12.81 21.12
CA GLN A 317 -9.23 -11.97 22.31
C GLN A 317 -8.63 -10.56 22.22
N TYR A 318 -7.76 -10.28 21.24
CA TYR A 318 -7.19 -8.94 21.03
C TYR A 318 -7.86 -8.16 19.90
N ILE A 319 -8.75 -8.78 19.11
CA ILE A 319 -9.33 -8.13 17.93
C ILE A 319 -10.09 -6.87 18.31
N ASP A 320 -10.99 -6.94 19.28
CA ASP A 320 -11.82 -5.81 19.70
C ASP A 320 -10.96 -4.66 20.25
N GLU A 321 -9.96 -4.98 21.08
CA GLU A 321 -9.01 -3.98 21.61
C GLU A 321 -8.23 -3.29 20.49
N LEU A 322 -7.81 -4.05 19.47
CA LEU A 322 -7.06 -3.53 18.33
C LEU A 322 -7.93 -2.67 17.41
N ILE A 323 -9.18 -3.04 17.18
CA ILE A 323 -10.15 -2.23 16.43
C ILE A 323 -10.39 -0.89 17.13
N LEU A 324 -10.57 -0.90 18.45
CA LEU A 324 -10.76 0.32 19.25
C LEU A 324 -9.59 1.31 19.12
N LYS A 325 -8.37 0.81 18.94
CA LYS A 325 -7.14 1.61 18.84
C LYS A 325 -6.87 2.18 17.44
N LYS A 326 -7.61 1.77 16.42
CA LYS A 326 -7.42 2.29 15.06
C LYS A 326 -7.61 3.80 15.01
N GLN A 327 -6.86 4.44 14.12
CA GLN A 327 -7.07 5.81 13.72
C GLN A 327 -8.08 5.81 12.58
N ARG A 328 -9.00 6.78 12.59
CA ARG A 328 -10.06 6.93 11.59
C ARG A 328 -9.97 8.33 11.02
N GLY A 329 -10.18 8.50 9.73
CA GLY A 329 -10.21 9.81 9.13
C GLY A 329 -11.02 9.89 7.87
N VAL A 330 -11.24 11.13 7.43
CA VAL A 330 -11.89 11.45 6.16
C VAL A 330 -11.13 12.56 5.44
N ILE A 331 -11.10 12.51 4.12
CA ILE A 331 -10.55 13.56 3.25
C ILE A 331 -11.66 14.10 2.35
N SER A 332 -11.84 15.42 2.33
CA SER A 332 -12.74 16.14 1.42
C SER A 332 -12.04 17.38 0.87
N GLY A 333 -11.82 17.42 -0.44
CA GLY A 333 -11.02 18.47 -1.09
C GLY A 333 -9.63 18.62 -0.44
N ASP A 334 -9.32 19.85 -0.02
CA ASP A 334 -8.06 20.19 0.66
C ASP A 334 -8.04 19.81 2.15
N TRP A 335 -9.16 19.33 2.71
CA TRP A 335 -9.29 19.08 4.15
C TRP A 335 -9.19 17.61 4.49
N GLN A 336 -8.51 17.32 5.60
CA GLN A 336 -8.48 16.00 6.22
C GLN A 336 -8.80 16.13 7.71
N LEU A 337 -9.65 15.25 8.21
CA LEU A 337 -9.91 15.11 9.64
C LEU A 337 -9.44 13.74 10.10
N SER A 338 -8.53 13.71 11.05
CA SER A 338 -8.03 12.51 11.71
C SER A 338 -8.60 12.40 13.12
N THR A 339 -9.02 11.21 13.52
CA THR A 339 -9.67 10.90 14.80
C THR A 339 -8.98 9.72 15.47
N TYR A 340 -8.57 9.92 16.73
CA TYR A 340 -7.78 8.96 17.51
C TYR A 340 -8.48 8.63 18.82
N ARG A 341 -8.36 7.37 19.27
CA ARG A 341 -8.84 6.94 20.58
C ARG A 341 -7.74 7.07 21.63
N TYR A 342 -7.97 7.91 22.63
CA TYR A 342 -7.11 8.01 23.81
C TYR A 342 -7.64 7.08 24.90
N VAL A 343 -7.18 5.82 24.88
CA VAL A 343 -7.70 4.73 25.72
C VAL A 343 -7.68 5.06 27.22
N ARG A 344 -6.64 5.75 27.71
CA ARG A 344 -6.52 6.12 29.14
C ARG A 344 -7.56 7.13 29.61
N GLU A 345 -8.04 7.97 28.70
CA GLU A 345 -8.96 9.08 28.98
C GLU A 345 -10.37 8.77 28.51
N ASP A 346 -10.58 7.57 27.96
CA ASP A 346 -11.84 7.09 27.39
C ASP A 346 -12.50 8.08 26.41
N ARG A 347 -11.69 8.89 25.71
CA ARG A 347 -12.16 9.93 24.77
C ARG A 347 -11.54 9.82 23.39
N TYR A 348 -12.23 10.40 22.41
CA TYR A 348 -11.69 10.60 21.07
C TYR A 348 -11.12 12.02 20.97
N LYS A 349 -9.94 12.15 20.37
CA LYS A 349 -9.39 13.44 19.96
C LYS A 349 -9.40 13.54 18.45
N GLN A 350 -9.44 14.76 17.95
CA GLN A 350 -9.44 15.07 16.53
C GLN A 350 -8.30 16.01 16.19
N ARG A 351 -7.83 15.89 14.96
CA ARG A 351 -6.87 16.79 14.33
C ARG A 351 -7.36 17.10 12.93
N LEU A 352 -7.55 18.37 12.64
CA LEU A 352 -7.95 18.88 11.33
C LEU A 352 -6.69 19.34 10.59
N PHE A 353 -6.62 19.04 9.30
CA PHE A 353 -5.53 19.41 8.42
C PHE A 353 -6.06 20.12 7.18
N ASN A 354 -5.35 21.17 6.75
CA ASN A 354 -5.42 21.65 5.39
C ASN A 354 -4.20 21.12 4.62
N ARG A 355 -4.43 20.16 3.73
CA ARG A 355 -3.42 19.41 2.97
C ARG A 355 -2.63 20.29 2.00
N LYS A 356 -3.24 21.38 1.54
CA LYS A 356 -2.63 22.32 0.59
C LYS A 356 -1.72 23.33 1.28
N SER A 357 -2.18 23.96 2.35
CA SER A 357 -1.36 24.90 3.15
C SER A 357 -0.42 24.18 4.12
N ARG A 358 -0.63 22.87 4.34
CA ARG A 358 0.05 22.03 5.33
C ARG A 358 -0.09 22.53 6.77
N GLN A 359 -1.26 23.11 7.06
CA GLN A 359 -1.60 23.55 8.40
C GLN A 359 -2.41 22.51 9.15
N TYR A 360 -2.26 22.45 10.47
CA TYR A 360 -3.07 21.61 11.35
C TYR A 360 -3.69 22.39 12.51
N TRP A 361 -4.82 21.87 13.01
CA TRP A 361 -5.50 22.33 14.22
C TRP A 361 -5.86 21.12 15.08
N GLU A 362 -5.59 21.22 16.38
CA GLU A 362 -5.96 20.20 17.38
C GLU A 362 -6.31 20.85 18.72
N ASP A 363 -6.94 20.09 19.62
CA ASP A 363 -7.34 20.54 20.96
C ASP A 363 -8.06 21.91 20.92
N GLU A 364 -7.58 22.92 21.64
CA GLU A 364 -8.18 24.28 21.67
C GLU A 364 -8.08 25.00 20.32
N GLY A 365 -7.08 24.65 19.49
CA GLY A 365 -6.89 25.21 18.16
C GLY A 365 -8.04 24.89 17.20
N LEU A 366 -8.80 23.81 17.43
CA LEU A 366 -9.97 23.45 16.63
C LEU A 366 -11.07 24.53 16.67
N GLN A 367 -11.14 25.34 17.73
CA GLN A 367 -12.15 26.39 17.88
C GLN A 367 -11.93 27.59 16.95
N VAL A 368 -10.70 27.75 16.45
CA VAL A 368 -10.31 28.84 15.54
C VAL A 368 -10.02 28.34 14.13
N ALA A 369 -10.25 27.06 13.86
CA ALA A 369 -10.08 26.49 12.54
C ALA A 369 -11.13 27.06 11.59
N ASP A 370 -10.71 27.43 10.37
CA ASP A 370 -11.57 27.93 9.29
C ASP A 370 -12.09 26.82 8.37
N GLY A 371 -11.86 25.56 8.73
CA GLY A 371 -12.25 24.39 7.94
C GLY A 371 -13.58 23.74 8.36
N PRO A 372 -14.05 22.74 7.57
CA PRO A 372 -15.35 22.09 7.72
C PRO A 372 -15.37 21.04 8.85
N LEU A 373 -15.00 21.43 10.08
CA LEU A 373 -14.81 20.50 11.20
C LEU A 373 -16.07 19.67 11.53
N ASP A 374 -17.23 20.32 11.63
CA ASP A 374 -18.46 19.63 12.04
C ASP A 374 -18.98 18.69 10.94
N GLU A 375 -18.88 19.12 9.68
CA GLU A 375 -19.24 18.32 8.50
C GLU A 375 -18.36 17.07 8.41
N LEU A 376 -17.04 17.22 8.52
CA LEU A 376 -16.10 16.09 8.48
C LEU A 376 -16.24 15.18 9.70
N THR A 377 -16.59 15.74 10.87
CA THR A 377 -16.84 14.93 12.06
C THR A 377 -18.10 14.08 11.89
N ALA A 378 -19.19 14.66 11.39
CA ALA A 378 -20.42 13.94 11.10
C ALA A 378 -20.20 12.84 10.06
N GLU A 379 -19.44 13.15 9.00
CA GLU A 379 -19.09 12.17 7.98
C GLU A 379 -18.24 11.02 8.53
N THR A 380 -17.25 11.32 9.40
CA THR A 380 -16.48 10.29 10.09
C THR A 380 -17.40 9.38 10.91
N CYS A 381 -18.30 9.96 11.72
CA CYS A 381 -19.27 9.20 12.51
C CYS A 381 -20.19 8.33 11.64
N ARG A 382 -20.61 8.83 10.47
CA ARG A 382 -21.47 8.09 9.54
C ARG A 382 -20.73 6.93 8.87
N ARG A 383 -19.49 7.15 8.40
CA ARG A 383 -18.69 6.15 7.68
C ARG A 383 -18.26 4.99 8.58
N PHE A 384 -17.98 5.29 9.85
CA PHE A 384 -17.57 4.30 10.84
C PHE A 384 -18.72 3.91 11.80
N ALA A 385 -19.98 4.03 11.37
CA ALA A 385 -21.15 3.73 12.20
C ALA A 385 -21.29 2.25 12.59
N SER A 386 -20.64 1.34 11.86
CA SER A 386 -20.57 -0.09 12.18
C SER A 386 -19.66 -0.39 13.39
N ASP A 387 -18.79 0.55 13.76
CA ASP A 387 -17.97 0.47 14.96
C ASP A 387 -18.74 1.06 16.15
N GLU A 388 -19.55 0.22 16.79
CA GLU A 388 -20.47 0.59 17.88
C GLU A 388 -19.83 1.46 18.99
N PRO A 389 -18.65 1.12 19.55
CA PRO A 389 -17.95 1.99 20.49
C PRO A 389 -17.66 3.40 19.98
N PHE A 390 -17.27 3.53 18.70
CA PHE A 390 -17.01 4.83 18.09
C PHE A 390 -18.30 5.59 17.80
N ALA A 391 -19.29 4.92 17.19
CA ALA A 391 -20.58 5.50 16.80
C ALA A 391 -21.36 6.04 18.01
N LYS A 392 -21.24 5.38 19.17
CA LYS A 392 -21.87 5.79 20.44
C LYS A 392 -20.99 6.72 21.28
N SER A 393 -19.92 7.27 20.74
CA SER A 393 -19.06 8.21 21.48
C SER A 393 -19.76 9.55 21.74
N ASP A 394 -19.32 10.27 22.77
CA ASP A 394 -19.74 11.66 23.00
C ASP A 394 -19.41 12.56 21.81
N LEU A 395 -18.32 12.28 21.10
CA LEU A 395 -17.93 13.00 19.90
C LEU A 395 -19.04 12.97 18.84
N CYS A 396 -19.55 11.78 18.51
CA CYS A 396 -20.61 11.64 17.50
C CYS A 396 -21.95 12.21 17.98
N ARG A 397 -22.30 12.02 19.27
CA ARG A 397 -23.53 12.60 19.84
C ARG A 397 -23.52 14.13 19.82
N ASN A 398 -22.44 14.74 20.32
CA ASN A 398 -22.35 16.18 20.45
C ASN A 398 -22.31 16.88 19.09
N THR A 399 -21.67 16.29 18.08
CA THR A 399 -21.69 16.83 16.71
C THR A 399 -23.08 16.76 16.09
N ALA A 400 -23.81 15.67 16.29
CA ALA A 400 -25.20 15.57 15.80
C ALA A 400 -26.10 16.66 16.43
N LEU A 401 -25.93 16.95 17.72
CA LEU A 401 -26.65 18.04 18.39
C LEU A 401 -26.28 19.42 17.81
N ARG A 402 -24.99 19.73 17.65
CA ARG A 402 -24.53 21.01 17.07
C ARG A 402 -25.05 21.24 15.65
N LEU A 403 -25.03 20.21 14.80
CA LEU A 403 -25.57 20.32 13.44
C LEU A 403 -27.10 20.50 13.42
N ALA A 404 -27.82 19.86 14.35
CA ALA A 404 -29.26 20.05 14.49
C ALA A 404 -29.62 21.47 14.95
N GLU A 405 -28.80 22.09 15.80
CA GLU A 405 -28.95 23.49 16.22
C GLU A 405 -28.67 24.48 15.09
N GLN A 406 -27.70 24.20 14.21
CA GLN A 406 -27.38 25.06 13.06
C GLN A 406 -28.45 25.06 11.95
N GLN A 407 -29.30 24.03 11.91
CA GLN A 407 -30.41 23.90 10.94
C GLN A 407 -31.72 24.56 11.41
N GLN A 408 -31.79 25.02 12.66
CA GLN A 408 -32.91 25.76 13.24
C GLN A 408 -32.67 27.27 13.16
#